data_AF-A0A4Y9LKY1-F1
#
_entry.id   AF-A0A4Y9LKY1-F1
#
_cell.length_a   1.000
_cell.length_b   1.000
_cell.length_c   1.000
_cell.angle_alpha   90.00
_cell.angle_beta   90.00
_cell.angle_gamma   90.00
#
_symmetry.space_group_name_H-M   'P 1'
#
loop_
_entity.id
_entity.type
_entity.pdbx_description
1 polymer ?
#
loop_
_entity_poly.entity_id
_entity_poly.type
_entity_poly.pdbx_seq_one_letter_code
_entity_poly.pdbx_strand_id
1 'polypeptide(L)'
;MTRNRTIATLFALATTAVAFQTSPGFAFSPEAQQMCSGDAMRLCSSEIPDIPRITACMVRNKAQVSPGCRAVMDREHAAAAAARKREAAAQ
;
A
#
# COMPACT_ATOMS: atom_id res chain seq x y z
N MET A 1 -0.75 -36.95 35.31
CA MET A 1 -0.56 -35.94 34.23
C MET A 1 -1.92 -35.68 33.58
N THR A 2 -2.80 -34.86 34.15
CA THR A 2 -2.87 -33.38 34.13
C THR A 2 -3.16 -32.78 32.75
N ARG A 3 -4.33 -32.11 32.65
CA ARG A 3 -4.68 -30.90 31.84
C ARG A 3 -5.95 -30.94 30.99
N ASN A 4 -6.82 -31.96 31.11
CA ASN A 4 -8.08 -32.05 30.33
C ASN A 4 -9.38 -31.65 31.06
N ARG A 5 -9.33 -30.94 32.20
CA ARG A 5 -10.53 -30.57 33.00
C ARG A 5 -10.76 -29.06 33.17
N THR A 6 -10.16 -28.24 32.31
CA THR A 6 -10.40 -26.78 32.27
C THR A 6 -10.87 -26.34 30.87
N ILE A 7 -11.58 -27.23 30.17
CA ILE A 7 -12.16 -26.97 28.84
C ILE A 7 -13.50 -26.22 28.93
N ALA A 8 -14.06 -25.97 30.13
CA ALA A 8 -15.48 -25.63 30.25
C ALA A 8 -15.83 -24.42 31.12
N THR A 9 -14.90 -23.51 31.45
CA THR A 9 -15.29 -22.30 32.19
C THR A 9 -14.60 -21.04 31.67
N LEU A 10 -15.44 -20.09 31.26
CA LEU A 10 -15.17 -18.67 31.00
C LEU A 10 -14.70 -18.32 29.58
N PHE A 11 -15.70 -18.20 28.70
CA PHE A 11 -15.83 -17.09 27.74
C PHE A 11 -15.18 -15.81 28.29
N ALA A 12 -13.95 -15.52 27.90
CA ALA A 12 -13.35 -14.20 28.03
C ALA A 12 -12.81 -13.83 26.66
N LEU A 13 -13.45 -12.82 26.07
CA LEU A 13 -13.18 -12.28 24.76
C LEU A 13 -11.70 -11.94 24.61
N ALA A 14 -10.99 -12.69 23.79
CA ALA A 14 -9.74 -12.24 23.20
C ALA A 14 -9.87 -12.41 21.69
N THR A 15 -10.71 -11.57 21.10
CA THR A 15 -10.69 -11.29 19.66
C THR A 15 -9.33 -10.69 19.34
N THR A 16 -8.34 -11.53 19.04
CA THR A 16 -7.12 -11.09 18.38
C THR A 16 -7.50 -10.67 16.97
N ALA A 17 -7.91 -9.41 16.82
CA ALA A 17 -8.02 -8.76 15.52
C ALA A 17 -6.60 -8.68 14.95
N VAL A 18 -6.25 -9.65 14.12
CA VAL A 18 -5.10 -9.53 13.22
C VAL A 18 -5.46 -8.42 12.26
N ALA A 19 -5.03 -7.20 12.56
CA ALA A 19 -5.08 -6.10 11.61
C ALA A 19 -4.19 -6.50 10.43
N PHE A 20 -4.83 -6.94 9.34
CA PHE A 20 -4.16 -7.11 8.07
C PHE A 20 -3.64 -5.75 7.66
N GLN A 21 -2.34 -5.53 7.87
CA GLN A 21 -1.62 -4.36 7.41
C GLN A 21 -1.53 -4.45 5.89
N THR A 22 -2.64 -4.17 5.21
CA THR A 22 -2.62 -3.95 3.77
C THR A 22 -1.85 -2.67 3.59
N SER A 23 -0.56 -2.80 3.29
CA SER A 23 0.21 -1.70 2.79
C SER A 23 -0.39 -1.36 1.43
N PRO A 24 -1.02 -0.18 1.23
CA PRO A 24 -1.19 0.36 -0.10
C PRO A 24 0.21 0.47 -0.71
N GLY A 25 0.62 -0.58 -1.41
CA GLY A 25 1.50 -0.41 -2.54
C GLY A 25 0.82 0.56 -3.49
N PHE A 26 1.60 1.32 -4.23
CA PHE A 26 1.08 2.05 -5.38
C PHE A 26 0.53 1.01 -6.36
N ALA A 27 -0.72 0.61 -6.14
CA ALA A 27 -1.54 0.09 -7.19
C ALA A 27 -1.68 1.29 -8.11
N PHE A 28 -0.89 1.30 -9.20
CA PHE A 28 -1.02 2.29 -10.25
C PHE A 28 -2.52 2.42 -10.55
N SER A 29 -3.13 3.53 -10.12
CA SER A 29 -4.46 3.85 -10.60
C SER A 29 -4.35 3.91 -12.13
N PRO A 30 -5.40 3.53 -12.88
CA PRO A 30 -5.36 3.65 -14.33
C PRO A 30 -5.00 5.08 -14.77
N GLU A 31 -5.41 6.08 -13.98
CA GLU A 31 -5.01 7.48 -14.15
C GLU A 31 -3.51 7.71 -13.93
N ALA A 32 -2.92 7.15 -12.87
CA ALA A 32 -1.47 7.21 -12.64
C ALA A 32 -0.70 6.53 -13.75
N GLN A 33 -1.17 5.40 -14.26
CA GLN A 33 -0.51 4.67 -15.34
C GLN A 33 -0.46 5.51 -16.61
N GLN A 34 -1.54 6.20 -16.96
CA GLN A 34 -1.54 7.08 -18.14
C GLN A 34 -0.58 8.25 -17.96
N MET A 35 -0.61 8.93 -16.82
CA MET A 35 0.21 10.12 -16.57
C MET A 35 1.70 9.80 -16.39
N CYS A 36 2.03 8.64 -15.83
CA CYS A 36 3.39 8.25 -15.47
C CYS A 36 4.04 7.28 -16.46
N SER A 37 3.30 6.75 -17.45
CA SER A 37 3.84 5.79 -18.43
C SER A 37 5.06 6.32 -19.19
N GLY A 38 5.01 7.57 -19.67
CA GLY A 38 6.13 8.19 -20.38
C GLY A 38 7.37 8.37 -19.49
N ASP A 39 7.18 8.71 -18.22
CA ASP A 39 8.27 8.83 -17.26
C ASP A 39 8.83 7.47 -16.86
N ALA A 40 7.98 6.45 -16.69
CA ALA A 40 8.40 5.09 -16.40
C ALA A 40 9.26 4.51 -17.53
N MET A 41 8.86 4.72 -18.80
CA MET A 41 9.64 4.31 -19.96
C MET A 41 10.99 5.04 -20.07
N ARG A 42 11.04 6.32 -19.67
CA ARG A 42 12.25 7.14 -19.79
C ARG A 42 13.24 6.91 -18.63
N LEU A 43 12.74 6.74 -17.41
CA LEU A 43 13.53 6.69 -16.17
C LEU A 43 13.73 5.27 -15.63
N CYS A 44 12.82 4.35 -15.93
CA CYS A 44 12.71 3.03 -15.31
C CYS A 44 12.59 1.90 -16.34
N SER A 45 13.07 2.09 -17.56
CA SER A 45 12.99 1.09 -18.64
C SER A 45 13.67 -0.24 -18.28
N SER A 46 14.72 -0.20 -17.45
CA SER A 46 15.44 -1.38 -16.95
C SER A 46 14.61 -2.27 -16.02
N GLU A 47 13.52 -1.75 -15.47
CA GLU A 47 12.65 -2.43 -14.51
C GLU A 47 11.44 -3.05 -15.19
N ILE A 48 11.19 -2.75 -16.47
CA ILE A 48 10.10 -3.34 -17.25
C ILE A 48 10.40 -4.83 -17.50
N PRO A 49 9.43 -5.74 -17.32
CA PRO A 49 7.99 -5.52 -17.10
C PRO A 49 7.53 -5.61 -15.62
N ASP A 50 8.46 -5.56 -14.66
CA ASP A 50 8.17 -5.77 -13.24
C ASP A 50 7.55 -4.50 -12.62
N ILE A 51 6.22 -4.50 -12.50
CA ILE A 51 5.44 -3.40 -11.92
C ILE A 51 5.95 -2.98 -10.53
N PRO A 52 6.14 -3.89 -9.55
CA PRO A 52 6.67 -3.47 -8.24
C PRO A 52 8.06 -2.82 -8.33
N ARG A 53 8.93 -3.26 -9.24
CA ARG A 53 10.25 -2.62 -9.44
C ARG A 53 10.14 -1.27 -10.14
N ILE A 54 9.26 -1.13 -11.13
CA ILE A 54 8.95 0.16 -11.77
C ILE A 54 8.43 1.14 -10.73
N THR A 55 7.48 0.73 -9.90
CA THR A 55 6.95 1.54 -8.79
C THR A 55 8.08 2.00 -7.88
N ALA A 56 8.93 1.09 -7.43
CA ALA A 56 10.07 1.45 -6.59
C ALA A 56 11.04 2.42 -7.29
N CYS A 57 11.29 2.23 -8.59
CA CYS A 57 12.10 3.14 -9.39
C CYS A 57 11.49 4.53 -9.50
N MET A 58 10.19 4.63 -9.77
CA MET A 58 9.46 5.90 -9.88
C MET A 58 9.44 6.65 -8.54
N VAL A 59 9.29 5.94 -7.43
CA VAL A 59 9.37 6.54 -6.08
C VAL A 59 10.76 7.09 -5.80
N ARG A 60 11.82 6.34 -6.14
CA ARG A 60 13.21 6.83 -6.02
C ARG A 60 13.46 8.05 -6.91
N ASN A 61 12.89 8.05 -8.10
CA ASN A 61 13.05 9.11 -9.11
C ASN A 61 11.92 10.14 -9.10
N LYS A 62 11.17 10.26 -8.00
CA LYS A 62 10.05 11.21 -7.87
C LYS A 62 10.47 12.66 -8.11
N ALA A 63 11.74 13.00 -7.91
CA ALA A 63 12.29 14.31 -8.24
C ALA A 63 12.46 14.58 -9.76
N GLN A 64 12.54 13.52 -10.57
CA GLN A 64 12.85 13.55 -12.00
C GLN A 64 11.65 13.23 -12.91
N VAL A 65 10.53 12.80 -12.33
CA VAL A 65 9.27 12.61 -13.06
C VAL A 65 8.63 13.95 -13.41
N SER A 66 7.79 13.95 -14.44
CA SER A 66 7.01 15.10 -14.86
C SER A 66 6.14 15.65 -13.73
N PRO A 67 5.83 16.96 -13.74
CA PRO A 67 4.97 17.58 -12.72
C PRO A 67 3.60 16.89 -12.63
N GLY A 68 3.04 16.44 -13.77
CA GLY A 68 1.77 15.74 -13.82
C GLY A 68 1.81 14.39 -13.10
N CYS A 69 2.83 13.56 -13.39
CA CYS A 69 3.00 12.28 -12.71
C CYS A 69 3.22 12.46 -11.20
N ARG A 70 4.03 13.45 -10.80
CA ARG A 70 4.29 13.75 -9.38
C ARG A 70 3.02 14.08 -8.61
N ALA A 71 2.17 14.93 -9.18
CA ALA A 71 0.90 15.31 -8.55
C ALA A 71 -0.03 14.12 -8.34
N VAL A 72 -0.02 13.13 -9.26
CA VAL A 72 -0.79 11.90 -9.09
C VAL A 72 -0.21 11.03 -7.98
N MET A 73 1.11 10.81 -7.98
CA MET A 73 1.79 10.06 -6.91
C MET A 73 1.50 10.66 -5.52
N ASP A 74 1.56 11.99 -5.40
CA ASP A 74 1.25 12.71 -4.16
C ASP A 74 -0.22 12.53 -3.73
N ARG A 75 -1.15 12.59 -4.68
CA ARG A 75 -2.58 12.37 -4.42
C ARG A 75 -2.85 10.95 -3.95
N GLU A 76 -2.23 9.95 -4.58
CA GLU A 76 -2.37 8.54 -4.18
C GLU A 76 -1.80 8.30 -2.79
N HIS A 77 -0.64 8.87 -2.47
CA HIS A 77 -0.09 8.84 -1.11
C HIS A 77 -1.02 9.47 -0.08
N ALA A 78 -1.59 10.64 -0.40
CA ALA A 78 -2.52 11.33 0.48
C ALA A 78 -3.82 10.52 0.66
N ALA A 79 -4.35 9.93 -0.41
CA ALA A 79 -5.52 9.06 -0.36
C ALA A 79 -5.25 7.80 0.48
N ALA A 80 -4.10 7.18 0.30
CA ALA A 80 -3.65 6.05 1.12
C ALA A 80 -3.53 6.41 2.60
N ALA A 81 -2.94 7.57 2.91
CA ALA A 81 -2.85 8.07 4.28
C ALA A 81 -4.22 8.36 4.89
N ALA A 82 -5.14 8.96 4.12
CA ALA A 82 -6.51 9.23 4.56
C ALA A 82 -7.30 7.94 4.81
N ALA A 83 -7.15 6.93 3.94
CA ALA A 83 -7.77 5.62 4.11
C ALA A 83 -7.30 4.95 5.42
N ARG A 84 -5.99 4.93 5.68
CA ARG A 84 -5.44 4.43 6.96
C ARG A 84 -6.00 5.17 8.16
N LYS A 85 -6.15 6.50 8.08
CA LYS A 85 -6.72 7.30 9.17
C LYS A 85 -8.19 6.96 9.42
N ARG A 86 -8.98 6.71 8.37
CA ARG A 86 -10.38 6.28 8.50
C ARG A 86 -10.47 4.91 9.14
N GLU A 87 -9.61 3.98 8.74
CA GLU A 87 -9.55 2.64 9.32
C GLU A 87 -9.14 2.69 10.80
N ALA A 88 -8.13 3.49 11.15
CA ALA A 88 -7.72 3.72 12.54
C ALA A 88 -8.77 4.45 13.40
N ALA A 89 -9.70 5.20 12.79
CA ALA A 89 -10.80 5.88 13.49
C ALA A 89 -12.08 5.04 13.56
N ALA A 90 -12.19 4.01 12.74
CA ALA A 90 -13.26 3.01 12.78
C ALA A 90 -12.94 1.84 13.74
N GLN A 91 -11.68 1.74 14.15
CA GLN A 91 -11.17 0.88 15.22
C GLN A 91 -11.31 1.57 16.57
#